data_AF-A0A9P0PWH0-F1
#
_entry.id   AF-A0A9P0PWH0-F1
#
_cell.length_a   1.000
_cell.length_b   1.000
_cell.length_c   1.000
_cell.angle_alpha   90.00
_cell.angle_beta   90.00
_cell.angle_gamma   90.00
#
_symmetry.space_group_name_H-M   'P 1'
#
loop_
_entity.id
_entity.type
_entity.pdbx_description
1 polymer ?
#
loop_
_entity_poly.entity_id
_entity_poly.type
_entity_poly.pdbx_seq_one_letter_code
_entity_poly.pdbx_strand_id
1 'polypeptide(L)'
;MGNYQVQALQCVSTPIPPYNSQNPKLWFLQVESGFKSTWISDDKTKYHILVSRLEPSIAELVQDVLENKMTEYNELKKRIIAVQETKNVLEKQVVGARKPSEFLKHIKNLANNNPLFPKRFVRSVWVSKLDPYIQNGLLNDPNIPEANLAIIADIKYEEAQKQQQIEESQEKDCKCCKRKNQVALEINCVKLCEVLDNIELKTETSETRDTFTQTELL
;
A
#
# COMPACT_ATOMS: atom_id res chain seq x y z
N MET A 1 -19.88 40.04 -31.65
CA MET A 1 -19.62 38.72 -31.03
C MET A 1 -20.23 38.75 -29.65
N GLY A 2 -21.13 37.82 -29.33
CA GLY A 2 -21.93 37.91 -28.10
C GLY A 2 -21.09 37.71 -26.84
N ASN A 3 -21.42 38.42 -25.75
CA ASN A 3 -20.73 38.35 -24.45
C ASN A 3 -20.48 36.90 -23.95
N TYR A 4 -21.37 35.97 -24.29
CA TYR A 4 -21.24 34.55 -23.96
C TYR A 4 -20.01 33.86 -24.59
N GLN A 5 -19.63 34.24 -25.81
CA GLN A 5 -18.46 33.65 -26.49
C GLN A 5 -17.16 34.10 -25.83
N VAL A 6 -17.07 35.38 -25.46
CA VAL A 6 -15.90 35.94 -24.75
C VAL A 6 -15.73 35.27 -23.38
N GLN A 7 -16.84 35.08 -22.64
CA GLN A 7 -16.81 34.41 -21.34
C GLN A 7 -16.42 32.92 -21.46
N ALA A 8 -16.93 32.21 -22.46
CA ALA A 8 -16.54 30.82 -22.71
C ALA A 8 -15.03 30.70 -23.06
N LEU A 9 -14.51 31.61 -23.88
CA LEU A 9 -13.08 31.70 -24.20
C LEU A 9 -12.22 31.96 -22.95
N GLN A 10 -12.64 32.85 -22.05
CA GLN A 10 -11.96 33.11 -20.78
C GLN A 10 -11.91 31.87 -19.88
N CYS A 11 -13.01 31.13 -19.76
CA CYS A 11 -13.06 29.88 -18.97
C CYS A 11 -12.08 28.84 -19.51
N VAL A 12 -12.02 28.65 -20.83
CA VAL A 12 -11.12 27.67 -21.47
C VAL A 12 -9.66 28.10 -21.36
N SER A 13 -9.39 29.39 -21.50
CA SER A 13 -8.04 29.97 -21.45
C SER A 13 -7.48 30.17 -20.05
N THR A 14 -8.26 29.92 -18.98
CA THR A 14 -7.78 30.13 -17.61
C THR A 14 -6.66 29.14 -17.29
N PRO A 15 -5.42 29.63 -17.05
CA PRO A 15 -4.31 28.75 -16.75
C PRO A 15 -4.49 28.21 -15.33
N ILE A 16 -4.75 26.90 -15.23
CA ILE A 16 -4.77 26.19 -13.96
C ILE A 16 -3.52 25.32 -13.91
N PRO A 17 -2.59 25.58 -12.97
CA PRO A 17 -1.40 24.76 -12.82
C PRO A 17 -1.76 23.35 -12.31
N PRO A 18 -0.89 22.35 -12.53
CA PRO A 18 -1.03 21.03 -11.91
C PRO A 18 -1.22 21.12 -10.40
N TYR A 19 -2.01 20.22 -9.83
CA TYR A 19 -2.32 20.27 -8.40
C TYR A 19 -1.07 20.02 -7.55
N ASN A 20 -0.86 20.88 -6.54
CA ASN A 20 0.23 20.71 -5.57
C ASN A 20 -0.34 20.24 -4.23
N SER A 21 -0.32 18.92 -4.03
CA SER A 21 -0.78 18.29 -2.78
C SER A 21 0.05 18.68 -1.56
N GLN A 22 1.34 18.98 -1.72
CA GLN A 22 2.24 19.36 -0.62
C GLN A 22 1.94 20.75 -0.08
N ASN A 23 1.53 21.68 -0.96
CA ASN A 23 1.19 23.04 -0.57
C ASN A 23 -0.09 23.51 -1.31
N PRO A 24 -1.27 23.07 -0.83
CA PRO A 24 -2.54 23.42 -1.46
C PRO A 24 -2.82 24.92 -1.39
N LYS A 25 -2.35 25.61 -0.33
CA LYS A 25 -2.47 27.06 -0.18
C LYS A 25 -1.77 27.81 -1.31
N LEU A 26 -0.52 27.43 -1.62
CA LEU A 26 0.24 28.03 -2.72
C LEU A 26 -0.42 27.77 -4.07
N TRP A 27 -0.91 26.55 -4.30
CA TRP A 27 -1.63 26.21 -5.52
C TRP A 27 -2.85 27.10 -5.74
N PHE A 28 -3.67 27.32 -4.70
CA PHE A 28 -4.81 28.23 -4.80
C PHE A 28 -4.41 29.69 -5.08
N LEU A 29 -3.29 30.18 -4.56
CA LEU A 29 -2.79 31.52 -4.90
C LEU A 29 -2.46 31.66 -6.40
N GLN A 30 -1.91 30.59 -7.00
CA GLN A 30 -1.62 30.55 -8.43
C GLN A 30 -2.92 30.48 -9.26
N VAL A 31 -3.87 29.64 -8.87
CA VAL A 31 -5.20 29.54 -9.50
C VAL A 31 -5.92 30.89 -9.46
N GLU A 32 -5.90 31.58 -8.32
CA GLU A 32 -6.52 32.90 -8.15
C GLU A 32 -5.86 33.98 -9.00
N SER A 33 -4.54 33.88 -9.22
CA SER A 33 -3.83 34.75 -10.16
C SER A 33 -4.26 34.47 -11.61
N GLY A 34 -4.54 33.21 -11.94
CA GLY A 34 -5.13 32.81 -13.23
C GLY A 34 -6.50 33.44 -13.46
N PHE A 35 -7.41 33.34 -12.48
CA PHE A 35 -8.73 33.98 -12.57
C PHE A 35 -8.66 35.50 -12.73
N LYS A 36 -7.74 36.16 -12.01
CA LYS A 36 -7.51 37.60 -12.16
C LYS A 36 -7.01 37.95 -13.56
N SER A 37 -6.14 37.12 -14.14
CA SER A 37 -5.57 37.34 -15.48
C SER A 37 -6.60 37.16 -16.59
N THR A 38 -7.63 36.34 -16.38
CA THR A 38 -8.73 36.10 -17.33
C THR A 38 -10.00 36.90 -17.03
N TRP A 39 -9.95 37.83 -16.05
CA TRP A 39 -11.08 38.68 -15.64
C TRP A 39 -12.29 37.93 -15.10
N ILE A 40 -12.08 36.71 -14.56
CA ILE A 40 -13.14 35.90 -13.97
C ILE A 40 -13.35 36.32 -12.51
N SER A 41 -14.39 37.10 -12.27
CA SER A 41 -14.76 37.60 -10.94
C SER A 41 -15.88 36.80 -10.26
N ASP A 42 -16.78 36.22 -11.05
CA ASP A 42 -17.96 35.49 -10.57
C ASP A 42 -17.57 34.18 -9.85
N ASP A 43 -18.00 34.05 -8.59
CA ASP A 43 -17.65 32.90 -7.75
C ASP A 43 -18.27 31.60 -8.24
N LYS A 44 -19.46 31.65 -8.85
CA LYS A 44 -20.09 30.47 -9.45
C LYS A 44 -19.31 29.98 -10.66
N THR A 45 -18.84 30.89 -11.51
CA THR A 45 -17.95 30.57 -12.64
C THR A 45 -16.63 29.98 -12.16
N LYS A 46 -15.98 30.57 -11.14
CA LYS A 46 -14.76 30.01 -10.53
C LYS A 46 -14.98 28.61 -9.97
N TYR A 47 -16.10 28.39 -9.28
CA TYR A 47 -16.49 27.10 -8.74
C TYR A 47 -16.57 26.05 -9.85
N HIS A 48 -17.33 26.30 -10.91
CA HIS A 48 -17.50 25.33 -11.99
C HIS A 48 -16.18 25.06 -12.75
N ILE A 49 -15.36 26.09 -12.98
CA ILE A 49 -14.04 25.91 -13.59
C ILE A 49 -13.17 25.02 -12.70
N LEU A 50 -13.10 25.31 -11.40
CA LEU A 50 -12.30 24.55 -10.45
C LEU A 50 -12.74 23.08 -10.39
N VAL A 51 -14.05 22.83 -10.24
CA VAL A 51 -14.61 21.46 -10.19
C VAL A 51 -14.31 20.69 -11.48
N SER A 52 -14.41 21.34 -12.64
CA SER A 52 -14.12 20.71 -13.94
C SER A 52 -12.65 20.34 -14.15
N ARG A 53 -11.73 20.94 -13.38
CA ARG A 53 -10.28 20.73 -13.48
C ARG A 53 -9.68 20.04 -12.25
N LEU A 54 -10.53 19.61 -11.32
CA LEU A 54 -10.10 18.96 -10.09
C LEU A 54 -9.59 17.56 -10.41
N GLU A 55 -8.45 17.18 -9.83
CA GLU A 55 -7.96 15.80 -9.97
C GLU A 55 -8.91 14.82 -9.29
N PRO A 56 -9.10 13.59 -9.84
CA PRO A 56 -10.00 12.60 -9.26
C PRO A 56 -9.71 12.31 -7.78
N SER A 57 -8.43 12.25 -7.41
CA SER A 57 -7.98 12.00 -6.04
C SER A 57 -8.47 13.06 -5.04
N ILE A 58 -8.62 14.31 -5.48
CA ILE A 58 -9.10 15.42 -4.66
C ILE A 58 -10.62 15.50 -4.73
N ALA A 59 -11.22 15.23 -5.89
CA ALA A 59 -12.67 15.14 -6.04
C ALA A 59 -13.28 14.11 -5.09
N GLU A 60 -12.63 12.95 -4.92
CA GLU A 60 -13.04 11.95 -3.93
C GLU A 60 -12.90 12.45 -2.48
N LEU A 61 -11.94 13.32 -2.16
CA LEU A 61 -11.79 13.88 -0.81
C LEU A 61 -12.91 14.87 -0.44
N VAL A 62 -13.54 15.51 -1.42
CA VAL A 62 -14.60 16.51 -1.22
C VAL A 62 -15.93 16.11 -1.87
N GLN A 63 -16.12 14.81 -2.12
CA GLN A 63 -17.31 14.27 -2.78
C GLN A 63 -18.60 14.73 -2.11
N ASP A 64 -18.64 14.75 -0.78
CA ASP A 64 -19.78 15.17 0.03
C ASP A 64 -20.22 16.61 -0.29
N VAL A 65 -19.25 17.50 -0.51
CA VAL A 65 -19.49 18.90 -0.87
C VAL A 65 -19.97 19.05 -2.30
N LEU A 66 -19.40 18.27 -3.22
CA LEU A 66 -19.79 18.28 -4.63
C LEU A 66 -21.23 17.77 -4.81
N GLU A 67 -21.63 16.76 -4.04
CA GLU A 67 -22.99 16.19 -4.04
C GLU A 67 -24.02 17.15 -3.43
N ASN A 68 -23.65 17.88 -2.36
CA ASN A 68 -24.53 18.87 -1.73
C ASN A 68 -24.72 20.17 -2.53
N LYS A 69 -24.19 20.25 -3.76
CA LYS A 69 -24.31 21.42 -4.66
C LYS A 69 -23.92 22.74 -3.98
N MET A 70 -22.91 22.71 -3.12
CA MET A 70 -22.33 23.94 -2.58
C MET A 70 -21.79 24.74 -3.78
N THR A 71 -22.24 25.98 -3.98
CA THR A 71 -21.88 26.78 -5.19
C THR A 71 -20.84 27.85 -4.91
N GLU A 72 -20.36 27.94 -3.67
CA GLU A 72 -19.40 28.97 -3.26
C GLU A 72 -17.96 28.49 -3.41
N TYR A 73 -17.19 29.21 -4.24
CA TYR A 73 -15.78 28.95 -4.46
C TYR A 73 -14.95 29.03 -3.17
N ASN A 74 -15.21 30.04 -2.33
CA ASN A 74 -14.43 30.26 -1.10
C ASN A 74 -14.58 29.13 -0.08
N GLU A 75 -15.78 28.59 0.05
CA GLU A 75 -16.04 27.46 0.94
C GLU A 75 -15.40 26.17 0.39
N LEU A 76 -15.52 25.91 -0.92
CA LEU A 76 -14.84 24.77 -1.57
C LEU A 76 -13.32 24.85 -1.40
N LYS A 77 -12.73 26.04 -1.61
CA LYS A 77 -11.30 26.30 -1.40
C LYS A 77 -10.89 25.98 0.05
N LYS A 78 -11.60 26.53 1.04
CA LYS A 78 -11.31 26.28 2.47
C LYS A 78 -11.39 24.79 2.79
N ARG A 79 -12.42 24.10 2.26
CA ARG A 79 -12.59 22.67 2.44
C ARG A 79 -11.42 21.87 1.86
N ILE A 80 -11.08 22.08 0.58
CA ILE A 80 -9.99 21.37 -0.10
C ILE A 80 -8.67 21.55 0.65
N ILE A 81 -8.35 22.78 1.08
CA ILE A 81 -7.15 23.06 1.86
C ILE A 81 -7.17 22.27 3.17
N ALA A 82 -8.26 22.34 3.94
CA ALA A 82 -8.37 21.68 5.23
C ALA A 82 -8.22 20.15 5.11
N VAL A 83 -8.93 19.52 4.16
CA VAL A 83 -8.87 18.05 4.00
C VAL A 83 -7.51 17.59 3.47
N GLN A 84 -6.89 18.34 2.56
CA GLN A 84 -5.57 18.01 2.04
C GLN A 84 -4.47 18.20 3.09
N GLU A 85 -4.54 19.26 3.90
CA GLU A 85 -3.61 19.44 5.02
C GLU A 85 -3.72 18.30 6.04
N THR A 86 -4.95 17.88 6.37
CA THR A 86 -5.16 16.68 7.21
C THR A 86 -4.57 15.43 6.55
N LYS A 87 -4.84 15.19 5.26
CA LYS A 87 -4.26 14.06 4.52
C LYS A 87 -2.73 14.05 4.60
N ASN A 88 -2.08 15.19 4.35
CA ASN A 88 -0.63 15.32 4.44
C ASN A 88 -0.09 15.02 5.84
N VAL A 89 -0.81 15.43 6.90
CA VAL A 89 -0.43 15.13 8.29
C VAL A 89 -0.52 13.63 8.56
N LEU A 90 -1.58 12.97 8.09
CA LEU A 90 -1.74 11.52 8.26
C LEU A 90 -0.69 10.73 7.45
N GLU A 91 -0.41 11.15 6.22
CA GLU A 91 0.59 10.52 5.35
C GLU A 91 2.03 10.65 5.88
N LYS A 92 2.31 11.68 6.68
CA LYS A 92 3.61 11.84 7.35
C LYS A 92 3.78 10.95 8.59
N GLN A 93 2.72 10.32 9.07
CA GLN A 93 2.81 9.41 10.20
C GLN A 93 3.49 8.10 9.80
N VAL A 94 4.30 7.58 10.71
CA VAL A 94 5.00 6.29 10.58
C VAL A 94 4.49 5.36 11.68
N VAL A 95 4.24 4.10 11.34
CA VAL A 95 3.79 3.07 12.30
C VAL A 95 4.84 2.90 13.40
N GLY A 96 6.11 2.69 13.00
CA GLY A 96 7.21 2.41 13.91
C GLY A 96 7.08 1.02 14.55
N ALA A 97 7.47 0.88 15.82
CA ALA A 97 7.34 -0.35 16.60
C ALA A 97 5.98 -0.51 17.30
N ARG A 98 4.97 0.29 16.90
CA ARG A 98 3.64 0.27 17.51
C ARG A 98 2.77 -0.82 16.92
N LYS A 99 1.85 -1.37 17.72
CA LYS A 99 0.84 -2.30 17.22
C LYS A 99 -0.06 -1.60 16.18
N PRO A 100 -0.45 -2.26 15.09
CA PRO A 100 -1.37 -1.72 14.10
C PRO A 100 -2.66 -1.12 14.70
N SER A 101 -3.23 -1.73 15.74
CA SER A 101 -4.44 -1.22 16.42
C SER A 101 -4.21 0.10 17.17
N GLU A 102 -3.07 0.26 17.83
CA GLU A 102 -2.68 1.52 18.49
C GLU A 102 -2.45 2.61 17.45
N PHE A 103 -1.78 2.25 16.35
CA PHE A 103 -1.58 3.15 15.24
C PHE A 103 -2.91 3.58 14.60
N LEU A 104 -3.88 2.68 14.46
CA LEU A 104 -5.21 3.03 13.96
C LEU A 104 -5.90 4.07 14.86
N LYS A 105 -5.84 3.88 16.19
CA LYS A 105 -6.40 4.84 17.15
C LYS A 105 -5.73 6.21 17.02
N HIS A 106 -4.41 6.23 16.86
CA HIS A 106 -3.63 7.46 16.65
C HIS A 106 -4.07 8.19 15.36
N ILE A 107 -4.15 7.49 14.23
CA ILE A 107 -4.61 8.07 12.95
C ILE A 107 -6.06 8.57 13.06
N LYS A 108 -6.95 7.80 13.71
CA LYS A 108 -8.34 8.22 13.95
C LYS A 108 -8.39 9.52 14.77
N ASN A 109 -7.59 9.64 15.83
CA ASN A 109 -7.53 10.84 16.64
C ASN A 109 -7.03 12.05 15.84
N LEU A 110 -5.99 11.88 15.03
CA LEU A 110 -5.51 12.94 14.14
C LEU A 110 -6.55 13.37 13.10
N ALA A 111 -7.29 12.41 12.53
CA ALA A 111 -8.37 12.70 11.59
C ALA A 111 -9.53 13.44 12.28
N ASN A 112 -9.87 13.07 13.51
CA ASN A 112 -10.95 13.71 14.29
C ASN A 112 -10.67 15.17 14.63
N ASN A 113 -9.41 15.64 14.57
CA ASN A 113 -9.08 17.06 14.70
C ASN A 113 -9.69 17.91 13.56
N ASN A 114 -10.00 17.27 12.42
CA ASN A 114 -10.70 17.90 11.32
C ASN A 114 -12.01 17.15 11.02
N PRO A 115 -13.18 17.62 11.52
CA PRO A 115 -14.46 16.95 11.29
C PRO A 115 -14.87 16.90 9.81
N LEU A 116 -14.24 17.70 8.97
CA LEU A 116 -14.46 17.76 7.53
C LEU A 116 -13.71 16.65 6.77
N PHE A 117 -12.81 15.92 7.42
CA PHE A 117 -12.05 14.85 6.78
C PHE A 117 -12.91 13.59 6.60
N PRO A 118 -13.04 13.01 5.38
CA PRO A 118 -13.91 11.87 5.18
C PRO A 118 -13.36 10.61 5.85
N LYS A 119 -14.14 10.03 6.76
CA LYS A 119 -13.74 8.87 7.60
C LYS A 119 -13.27 7.66 6.78
N ARG A 120 -13.82 7.47 5.58
CA ARG A 120 -13.43 6.38 4.66
C ARG A 120 -11.94 6.38 4.31
N PHE A 121 -11.31 7.55 4.25
CA PHE A 121 -9.87 7.67 3.94
C PHE A 121 -8.98 7.29 5.12
N VAL A 122 -9.48 7.34 6.35
CA VAL A 122 -8.70 6.93 7.53
C VAL A 122 -8.25 5.48 7.40
N ARG A 123 -9.16 4.60 6.97
CA ARG A 123 -8.85 3.19 6.73
C ARG A 123 -7.79 3.04 5.63
N SER A 124 -7.98 3.71 4.49
CA SER A 124 -7.04 3.64 3.36
C SER A 124 -5.63 4.12 3.75
N VAL A 125 -5.54 5.27 4.42
CA VAL A 125 -4.25 5.81 4.88
C VAL A 125 -3.62 4.87 5.91
N TRP A 126 -4.38 4.34 6.86
CA TRP A 126 -3.87 3.38 7.83
C TRP A 126 -3.29 2.13 7.17
N VAL A 127 -4.04 1.48 6.27
CA VAL A 127 -3.57 0.28 5.55
C VAL A 127 -2.31 0.59 4.74
N SER A 128 -2.27 1.72 4.03
CA SER A 128 -1.13 2.10 3.19
C SER A 128 0.21 2.25 3.94
N LYS A 129 0.16 2.38 5.27
CA LYS A 129 1.33 2.55 6.13
C LYS A 129 1.82 1.27 6.79
N LEU A 130 1.03 0.21 6.77
CA LEU A 130 1.42 -1.08 7.35
C LEU A 130 2.45 -1.78 6.47
N ASP A 131 3.16 -2.77 7.01
CA ASP A 131 4.07 -3.58 6.20
C ASP A 131 3.32 -4.33 5.09
N PRO A 132 3.91 -4.52 3.89
CA PRO A 132 3.27 -5.23 2.78
C PRO A 132 2.74 -6.63 3.17
N TYR A 133 3.46 -7.32 4.07
CA TYR A 133 3.01 -8.62 4.61
C TYR A 133 1.67 -8.51 5.34
N ILE A 134 1.51 -7.48 6.18
CA ILE A 134 0.27 -7.22 6.91
C ILE A 134 -0.81 -6.78 5.93
N GLN A 135 -0.50 -5.85 5.01
CA GLN A 135 -1.44 -5.34 4.00
C GLN A 135 -2.08 -6.47 3.18
N ASN A 136 -1.29 -7.42 2.70
CA ASN A 136 -1.78 -8.56 1.92
C ASN A 136 -2.70 -9.49 2.72
N GLY A 137 -2.54 -9.54 4.04
CA GLY A 137 -3.41 -10.30 4.95
C GLY A 137 -4.71 -9.59 5.30
N LEU A 138 -4.87 -8.31 4.96
CA LEU A 138 -6.08 -7.55 5.21
C LEU A 138 -7.05 -7.70 4.03
N LEU A 139 -8.28 -8.13 4.34
CA LEU A 139 -9.35 -8.19 3.35
C LEU A 139 -9.71 -6.77 2.88
N ASN A 140 -9.73 -6.56 1.56
CA ASN A 140 -10.15 -5.31 0.91
C ASN A 140 -11.66 -5.06 0.97
N ASP A 141 -12.42 -5.86 1.72
CA ASP A 141 -13.86 -5.68 1.85
C ASP A 141 -14.16 -4.38 2.64
N PRO A 142 -14.82 -3.39 2.01
CA PRO A 142 -15.14 -2.12 2.66
C PRO A 142 -16.11 -2.26 3.83
N ASN A 143 -16.84 -3.39 3.94
CA ASN A 143 -17.85 -3.62 4.96
C ASN A 143 -17.28 -4.10 6.31
N ILE A 144 -16.01 -4.53 6.34
CA ILE A 144 -15.38 -4.99 7.59
C ILE A 144 -15.18 -3.79 8.51
N PRO A 145 -15.69 -3.82 9.76
CA PRO A 145 -15.45 -2.75 10.73
C PRO A 145 -13.96 -2.57 11.02
N GLU A 146 -13.48 -1.33 11.19
CA GLU A 146 -12.03 -1.12 11.36
C GLU A 146 -11.51 -1.72 12.67
N ALA A 147 -12.38 -1.95 13.66
CA ALA A 147 -12.03 -2.66 14.89
C ALA A 147 -11.61 -4.11 14.61
N ASN A 148 -12.35 -4.83 13.77
CA ASN A 148 -12.03 -6.22 13.40
C ASN A 148 -10.75 -6.26 12.56
N LEU A 149 -10.59 -5.29 11.66
CA LEU A 149 -9.40 -5.17 10.82
C LEU A 149 -8.13 -4.92 11.64
N ALA A 150 -8.22 -4.10 12.69
CA ALA A 150 -7.12 -3.86 13.62
C ALA A 150 -6.69 -5.12 14.37
N ILE A 151 -7.64 -5.97 14.78
CA ILE A 151 -7.34 -7.25 15.44
C ILE A 151 -6.58 -8.18 14.48
N ILE A 152 -7.05 -8.31 13.23
CA ILE A 152 -6.37 -9.14 12.22
C ILE A 152 -4.95 -8.61 11.96
N ALA A 153 -4.80 -7.29 11.85
CA ALA A 153 -3.50 -6.67 11.66
C ALA A 153 -2.54 -6.92 12.83
N ASP A 154 -3.03 -6.85 14.08
CA ASP A 154 -2.23 -7.12 15.28
C ASP A 154 -1.74 -8.58 15.32
N ILE A 155 -2.60 -9.54 14.96
CA ILE A 155 -2.20 -10.96 14.87
C ILE A 155 -1.09 -11.13 13.84
N LYS A 156 -1.25 -10.54 12.64
CA LYS A 156 -0.25 -10.58 11.56
C LYS A 156 1.06 -9.91 11.96
N TYR A 157 0.98 -8.80 12.69
CA TYR A 157 2.14 -8.11 13.24
C TYR A 157 2.90 -9.00 14.24
N GLU A 158 2.20 -9.66 15.16
CA GLU A 158 2.82 -10.59 16.12
C GLU A 158 3.43 -11.82 15.43
N GLU A 159 2.80 -12.34 14.38
CA GLU A 159 3.35 -13.41 13.53
C GLU A 159 4.66 -12.98 12.88
N ALA A 160 4.71 -11.78 12.28
CA ALA A 160 5.90 -11.24 11.63
C ALA A 160 7.05 -11.02 12.64
N GLN A 161 6.75 -10.52 13.83
CA GLN A 161 7.75 -10.33 14.89
C GLN A 161 8.35 -11.66 15.36
N LYS A 162 7.53 -12.72 15.48
CA LYS A 162 8.01 -14.07 15.84
C LYS A 162 8.93 -14.65 14.76
N GLN A 163 8.59 -14.47 13.48
CA GLN A 163 9.41 -14.93 12.36
C GLN A 163 10.80 -14.28 12.37
N GLN A 164 10.86 -12.95 12.57
CA GLN A 164 12.12 -12.22 12.68
C GLN A 164 13.00 -12.73 13.84
N GLN A 165 12.40 -13.00 15.01
CA GLN A 165 13.12 -13.55 16.15
C GLN A 165 13.67 -14.96 15.91
N ILE A 166 12.94 -15.79 15.16
CA ILE A 166 13.38 -17.15 14.79
C ILE A 166 14.59 -17.07 13.84
N GLU A 167 14.53 -16.21 12.82
CA GLU A 167 15.61 -16.00 11.86
C GLU A 167 16.87 -15.45 12.54
N GLU A 168 16.74 -14.45 13.42
CA GLU A 168 17.86 -13.89 14.19
C GLU A 168 18.49 -14.89 15.17
N SER A 169 17.67 -15.79 15.73
CA SER A 169 18.14 -16.85 16.63
C SER A 169 18.90 -17.95 15.88
N GLN A 170 18.47 -18.28 14.66
CA GLN A 170 19.18 -19.22 13.78
C GLN A 170 20.49 -18.64 13.24
N GLU A 171 20.56 -17.32 13.03
CA GLU A 171 21.79 -16.70 12.53
C GLU A 171 22.88 -16.57 13.60
N LYS A 172 22.47 -16.48 14.88
CA LYS A 172 23.34 -16.51 16.07
C LYS A 172 23.94 -17.88 16.39
N ASP A 173 23.66 -18.91 15.60
CA ASP A 173 24.42 -20.16 15.67
C ASP A 173 25.90 -19.87 15.43
N CYS A 174 26.70 -20.11 16.47
CA CYS A 174 28.14 -19.91 16.50
C CYS A 174 28.80 -20.46 15.22
N LYS A 175 29.90 -19.82 14.73
CA LYS A 175 30.69 -20.33 13.59
C LYS A 175 31.07 -21.82 13.75
N CYS A 176 31.19 -22.31 15.00
CA CYS A 176 31.38 -23.72 15.33
C CYS A 176 30.15 -24.60 15.03
N CYS A 177 28.94 -24.15 15.35
CA CYS A 177 27.69 -24.85 15.03
C CYS A 177 27.39 -24.87 13.53
N LYS A 178 27.67 -23.78 12.81
CA LYS A 178 27.56 -23.74 11.34
C LYS A 178 28.51 -24.76 10.67
N ARG A 179 29.76 -24.89 11.14
CA ARG A 179 30.69 -25.94 10.69
C ARG A 179 30.20 -27.35 11.02
N LYS A 180 29.68 -27.59 12.23
CA LYS A 180 29.14 -28.90 12.61
C LYS A 180 27.96 -29.32 11.71
N ASN A 181 27.05 -28.40 11.39
CA ASN A 181 25.94 -28.68 10.49
C ASN A 181 26.41 -28.90 9.04
N GLN A 182 27.39 -28.14 8.56
CA GLN A 182 27.99 -28.37 7.23
C GLN A 182 28.70 -29.74 7.14
N VAL A 183 29.51 -30.10 8.15
CA VAL A 183 30.18 -31.40 8.21
C VAL A 183 29.16 -32.55 8.35
N ALA A 184 28.09 -32.37 9.10
CA ALA A 184 27.03 -33.38 9.22
C ALA A 184 26.27 -33.59 7.89
N LEU A 185 26.02 -32.52 7.13
CA LEU A 185 25.45 -32.63 5.78
C LEU A 185 26.41 -33.33 4.82
N GLU A 186 27.70 -33.00 4.85
CA GLU A 186 28.72 -33.68 4.03
C GLU A 186 28.83 -35.18 4.38
N ILE A 187 28.83 -35.54 5.66
CA ILE A 187 28.82 -36.95 6.10
C ILE A 187 27.56 -37.68 5.63
N ASN A 188 26.40 -37.03 5.69
CA ASN A 188 25.15 -37.63 5.22
C ASN A 188 25.14 -37.81 3.70
N CYS A 189 25.72 -36.88 2.94
CA CYS A 189 25.92 -37.04 1.49
C CYS A 189 26.84 -38.22 1.18
N VAL A 190 27.96 -38.39 1.90
CA VAL A 190 28.87 -39.54 1.72
C VAL A 190 28.16 -40.85 2.02
N LYS A 191 27.40 -40.93 3.13
CA LYS A 191 26.60 -42.12 3.46
C LYS A 191 25.54 -42.44 2.41
N LEU A 192 24.90 -41.42 1.84
CA LEU A 192 23.95 -41.61 0.74
C LEU A 192 24.64 -42.10 -0.53
N CYS A 193 25.83 -41.59 -0.86
CA CYS A 193 26.63 -42.11 -1.97
C CYS A 193 27.01 -43.59 -1.77
N GLU A 194 27.47 -43.98 -0.57
CA GLU A 194 27.75 -45.39 -0.28
C GLU A 194 26.51 -46.28 -0.43
N VAL A 195 25.33 -45.78 -0.04
CA VAL A 195 24.07 -46.51 -0.22
C VAL A 195 23.71 -46.62 -1.71
N LEU A 196 23.94 -45.57 -2.50
CA LEU A 196 23.72 -45.58 -3.95
C LEU A 196 24.67 -46.56 -4.66
N ASP A 197 25.96 -46.56 -4.33
CA ASP A 197 26.94 -47.51 -4.89
C ASP A 197 26.55 -48.96 -4.57
N ASN A 198 26.07 -49.21 -3.34
CA ASN A 198 25.60 -50.53 -2.93
C ASN A 198 24.28 -50.95 -3.60
N ILE A 199 23.48 -50.01 -4.09
CA ILE A 199 22.27 -50.29 -4.88
C ILE A 199 22.67 -50.56 -6.34
N GLU A 200 23.59 -49.79 -6.91
CA GLU A 200 24.13 -50.00 -8.27
C GLU A 200 24.82 -51.37 -8.42
N LEU A 201 25.59 -51.79 -7.42
CA LEU A 201 26.19 -53.14 -7.39
C LEU A 201 25.15 -54.27 -7.26
N LYS A 202 24.00 -53.99 -6.61
CA LYS A 202 22.89 -54.95 -6.51
C LYS A 202 22.09 -55.05 -7.80
N THR A 203 22.01 -53.99 -8.60
CA THR A 203 21.38 -54.02 -9.92
C THR A 203 22.23 -54.79 -10.94
N GLU A 204 23.55 -54.61 -10.95
CA GLU A 204 24.46 -55.35 -11.85
C GLU A 204 24.55 -56.85 -11.55
N THR A 205 24.44 -57.25 -10.27
CA THR A 205 24.41 -58.67 -9.87
C THR A 205 23.07 -59.36 -10.13
N SER A 206 22.00 -58.61 -10.40
CA SER A 206 20.70 -59.15 -10.80
C SER A 206 20.60 -59.41 -12.31
N GLU A 207 21.29 -58.64 -13.15
CA GLU A 207 21.24 -58.80 -14.61
C GLU A 207 22.16 -59.92 -15.13
N THR A 208 23.15 -60.38 -14.34
CA THR A 208 24.08 -61.44 -14.74
C THR A 208 23.63 -62.86 -14.38
N ARG A 209 22.49 -63.04 -13.71
CA ARG A 209 21.98 -64.36 -13.30
C ARG A 209 20.93 -64.99 -14.22
N ASP A 210 20.41 -64.27 -15.21
CA ASP A 210 19.37 -64.79 -16.11
C ASP A 210 19.86 -65.39 -17.45
N THR A 211 21.18 -65.55 -17.66
CA THR A 211 21.71 -66.16 -18.91
C THR A 211 22.42 -67.50 -18.73
N PHE A 212 22.14 -68.28 -17.69
CA PHE A 212 22.76 -69.61 -17.54
C PHE A 212 21.82 -70.67 -16.97
N THR A 213 20.84 -71.10 -17.77
CA THR A 213 20.38 -72.51 -17.85
C THR A 213 19.41 -72.65 -19.03
N GLN A 214 19.94 -72.89 -20.23
CA GLN A 214 19.23 -73.64 -21.26
C GLN A 214 20.23 -74.22 -22.28
N THR A 215 20.82 -75.36 -21.94
CA THR A 215 21.30 -76.36 -22.90
C THR A 215 21.43 -77.70 -22.18
N GLU A 216 21.06 -78.79 -22.87
CA GLU A 216 20.94 -80.21 -22.43
C GLU A 216 19.58 -80.55 -21.78
N LEU A 217 18.77 -81.52 -22.21
CA LEU A 217 18.94 -82.70 -23.07
C LEU A 217 17.54 -83.23 -23.51
N LEU A 218 17.51 -83.85 -24.70
CA LEU A 218 16.44 -84.66 -25.35
C LEU A 218 15.30 -83.92 -26.06
#